data_AF-A0A951ECS1-F1
#
_entry.id   AF-A0A951ECS1-F1
#
_cell.length_a   1.000
_cell.length_b   1.000
_cell.length_c   1.000
_cell.angle_alpha   90.00
_cell.angle_beta   90.00
_cell.angle_gamma   90.00
#
_symmetry.space_group_name_H-M   'P 1'
#
loop_
_entity.id
_entity.type
_entity.pdbx_description
1 polymer ?
#
loop_
_entity_poly.entity_id
_entity_poly.type
_entity_poly.pdbx_seq_one_letter_code
_entity_poly.pdbx_strand_id
1 'polypeptide(L)'
;MPNGSTALVPSEGMTNHWTVPCGRHIYMTDVTPQLNLPFDTTIHYATIHVHPFARGVELRDLTTGQTILKLNSKDWPDRIGVARVEEFKSIEGMPILHNHRYELTTEYDNTSDSNTDAMAILYLYLLEKHQA
;
A
#
# COMPACT_ATOMS: atom_id res chain seq x y z
N MET A 1 -13.14 23.55 2.38
CA MET A 1 -13.15 23.23 0.93
C MET A 1 -12.27 22.01 0.73
N PRO A 2 -12.77 20.79 0.45
CA PRO A 2 -11.88 19.66 0.21
C PRO A 2 -11.62 19.55 -1.30
N ASN A 3 -10.43 19.95 -1.73
CA ASN A 3 -9.89 19.54 -3.03
C ASN A 3 -9.09 18.25 -2.81
N GLY A 4 -9.77 17.12 -2.71
CA GLY A 4 -9.13 15.82 -2.82
C GLY A 4 -8.83 15.56 -4.30
N SER A 5 -7.59 15.77 -4.73
CA SER A 5 -7.16 15.36 -6.06
C SER A 5 -6.83 13.87 -6.01
N THR A 6 -7.70 13.05 -6.60
CA THR A 6 -7.40 11.65 -6.90
C THR A 6 -6.52 11.63 -8.14
N ALA A 7 -5.21 11.43 -7.96
CA ALA A 7 -4.30 11.22 -9.08
C ALA A 7 -4.20 9.71 -9.36
N LEU A 8 -4.56 9.30 -10.58
CA LEU A 8 -4.28 7.96 -11.09
C LEU A 8 -2.78 7.84 -11.35
N VAL A 9 -2.16 6.75 -10.87
CA VAL A 9 -0.75 6.44 -11.18
C VAL A 9 -0.65 5.89 -12.62
N PRO A 10 0.35 6.29 -13.44
CA PRO A 10 0.41 5.91 -14.86
C PRO A 10 0.94 4.48 -15.11
N SER A 11 0.58 3.95 -16.28
CA SER A 11 0.93 2.63 -16.83
C SER A 11 2.41 2.45 -17.18
N GLU A 12 2.87 1.18 -17.12
CA GLU A 12 4.11 0.55 -17.60
C GLU A 12 5.37 1.43 -17.80
N GLY A 13 6.40 1.16 -17.00
CA GLY A 13 7.77 1.65 -17.21
C GLY A 13 8.27 2.70 -16.20
N MET A 14 7.44 3.10 -15.23
CA MET A 14 7.86 4.00 -14.16
C MET A 14 8.52 3.22 -13.03
N THR A 15 9.68 3.70 -12.60
CA THR A 15 10.27 3.35 -11.30
C THR A 15 9.18 3.36 -10.23
N ASN A 16 9.20 2.46 -9.24
CA ASN A 16 8.24 2.42 -8.10
C ASN A 16 8.27 3.67 -7.20
N HIS A 17 8.84 4.76 -7.70
CA HIS A 17 8.99 6.07 -7.10
C HIS A 17 8.14 7.11 -7.85
N TRP A 18 7.53 8.02 -7.10
CA TRP A 18 6.83 9.18 -7.64
C TRP A 18 7.05 10.41 -6.74
N THR A 19 6.52 11.56 -7.15
CA THR A 19 6.66 12.81 -6.40
C THR A 19 5.36 13.18 -5.69
N VAL A 20 5.46 13.58 -4.42
CA VAL A 20 4.33 14.02 -3.58
C VAL A 20 4.47 15.53 -3.31
N PRO A 21 3.51 16.35 -3.75
CA PRO A 21 3.49 17.78 -3.43
C PRO A 21 3.30 18.03 -1.92
N CYS A 22 3.54 19.26 -1.47
CA CYS A 22 3.18 19.68 -0.11
C CYS A 22 1.68 19.40 0.17
N GLY A 23 1.38 18.98 1.40
CA GLY A 23 0.04 18.68 1.89
C GLY A 23 -0.34 17.20 1.85
N ARG A 24 -1.64 16.94 2.03
CA ARG A 24 -2.22 15.59 2.10
C ARG A 24 -2.63 15.09 0.72
N HIS A 25 -2.16 13.91 0.35
CA HIS A 25 -2.40 13.27 -0.95
C HIS A 25 -2.74 11.79 -0.76
N ILE A 26 -3.62 11.28 -1.64
CA ILE A 26 -4.01 9.87 -1.67
C ILE A 26 -3.73 9.34 -3.08
N TYR A 27 -3.00 8.24 -3.16
CA TYR A 27 -2.66 7.57 -4.41
C TYR A 27 -3.32 6.19 -4.43
N MET A 28 -3.94 5.84 -5.55
CA MET A 28 -4.69 4.59 -5.72
C MET A 28 -4.14 3.87 -6.95
N THR A 29 -3.71 2.62 -6.77
CA THR A 29 -3.11 1.79 -7.82
C THR A 29 -3.82 0.45 -7.89
N ASP A 30 -4.32 0.07 -9.07
CA ASP A 30 -4.78 -1.30 -9.32
C ASP A 30 -3.58 -2.24 -9.29
N VAL A 31 -3.51 -3.09 -8.26
CA VAL A 31 -2.42 -4.05 -8.04
C VAL A 31 -2.82 -5.46 -8.44
N THR A 32 -4.03 -5.67 -8.97
CA THR A 32 -4.48 -7.00 -9.44
C THR A 32 -3.47 -7.66 -10.39
N PRO A 33 -2.93 -6.96 -11.41
CA PRO A 33 -1.95 -7.56 -12.32
C PRO A 33 -0.61 -7.88 -11.66
N GLN A 34 -0.21 -7.12 -10.64
CA GLN A 34 1.05 -7.35 -9.91
C GLN A 34 0.92 -8.49 -8.90
N LEU A 35 -0.23 -8.61 -8.24
CA LEU A 35 -0.53 -9.71 -7.31
C LEU A 35 -0.60 -11.04 -8.06
N ASN A 36 -1.23 -11.06 -9.24
CA ASN A 36 -1.32 -12.21 -10.14
C ASN A 36 -1.52 -13.56 -9.41
N LEU A 37 -2.51 -13.60 -8.50
CA LEU A 37 -2.72 -14.74 -7.64
C LEU A 37 -3.12 -15.97 -8.47
N PRO A 38 -2.41 -17.11 -8.36
CA PRO A 38 -2.73 -18.31 -9.14
C PRO A 38 -3.90 -19.12 -8.55
N PHE A 39 -4.28 -18.87 -7.29
CA PHE A 39 -5.35 -19.56 -6.57
C PHE A 39 -5.74 -18.78 -5.30
N ASP A 40 -6.89 -19.13 -4.71
CA ASP A 40 -7.32 -18.58 -3.42
C ASP A 40 -6.36 -18.99 -2.30
N THR A 41 -5.90 -18.02 -1.53
CA THR A 41 -4.91 -18.21 -0.46
C THR A 41 -5.19 -17.29 0.74
N THR A 42 -4.28 -17.28 1.70
CA THR A 42 -4.33 -16.47 2.91
C THR A 42 -3.02 -15.71 3.10
N ILE A 43 -3.11 -14.44 3.49
CA ILE A 43 -1.98 -13.63 3.93
C ILE A 43 -1.68 -14.00 5.38
N HIS A 44 -0.46 -14.42 5.69
CA HIS A 44 -0.03 -14.74 7.07
C HIS A 44 0.87 -13.68 7.68
N TYR A 45 1.60 -12.96 6.84
CA TYR A 45 2.39 -11.82 7.26
C TYR A 45 2.33 -10.72 6.19
N ALA A 46 2.26 -9.47 6.64
CA ALA A 46 2.39 -8.32 5.76
C ALA A 46 3.11 -7.17 6.46
N THR A 47 3.89 -6.42 5.70
CA THR A 47 4.50 -5.17 6.16
C THR A 47 4.69 -4.23 4.97
N ILE A 48 5.05 -2.98 5.23
CA ILE A 48 5.22 -1.96 4.19
C ILE A 48 6.63 -1.39 4.20
N HIS A 49 7.09 -0.97 3.03
CA HIS A 49 8.20 -0.05 2.88
C HIS A 49 7.69 1.23 2.22
N VAL A 50 7.94 2.35 2.88
CA VAL A 50 7.48 3.67 2.44
C VAL A 50 8.56 4.71 2.70
N HIS A 51 8.49 5.82 1.97
CA HIS A 51 9.31 7.00 2.21
C HIS A 51 8.70 7.89 3.31
N PRO A 52 9.44 8.88 3.85
CA PRO A 52 8.92 9.80 4.86
C PRO A 52 7.62 10.48 4.42
N PHE A 53 6.83 10.93 5.38
CA PHE A 53 5.51 11.56 5.19
C PHE A 53 4.38 10.60 4.79
N ALA A 54 4.66 9.32 4.52
CA ALA A 54 3.62 8.31 4.44
C ALA A 54 2.86 8.22 5.78
N ARG A 55 1.54 8.05 5.71
CA ARG A 55 0.68 7.79 6.88
C ARG A 55 0.26 6.34 6.95
N GLY A 56 0.09 5.70 5.79
CA GLY A 56 -0.18 4.28 5.72
C GLY A 56 -0.50 3.81 4.32
N VAL A 57 -0.62 2.50 4.21
CA VAL A 57 -0.98 1.77 3.01
C VAL A 57 -2.17 0.86 3.33
N GLU A 58 -3.14 0.83 2.43
CA GLU A 58 -4.34 0.01 2.52
C GLU A 58 -4.44 -0.90 1.29
N LEU A 59 -4.59 -2.20 1.51
CA LEU A 59 -5.02 -3.14 0.47
C LEU A 59 -6.53 -3.28 0.54
N ARG A 60 -7.21 -2.91 -0.53
CA ARG A 60 -8.66 -2.97 -0.66
C ARG A 60 -9.05 -3.98 -1.72
N ASP A 61 -10.04 -4.80 -1.40
CA ASP A 61 -10.75 -5.64 -2.36
C ASP A 61 -11.82 -4.80 -3.05
N LEU A 62 -11.64 -4.54 -4.34
CA LEU A 62 -12.56 -3.77 -5.16
C LEU A 62 -13.80 -4.57 -5.56
N THR A 63 -13.73 -5.91 -5.56
CA THR A 63 -14.87 -6.78 -5.87
C THR A 63 -15.92 -6.71 -4.76
N THR A 64 -15.47 -6.73 -3.50
CA THR A 64 -16.36 -6.67 -2.32
C THR A 64 -16.51 -5.28 -1.73
N GLY A 65 -15.60 -4.36 -2.07
CA GLY A 65 -15.52 -3.02 -1.47
C GLY A 65 -14.99 -3.03 -0.03
N GLN A 66 -14.31 -4.10 0.39
CA GLN A 66 -13.80 -4.25 1.76
C GLN A 66 -12.31 -3.99 1.85
N THR A 67 -11.88 -3.41 2.97
CA THR A 67 -10.47 -3.33 3.33
C THR A 67 -9.99 -4.71 3.77
N ILE A 68 -8.93 -5.22 3.16
CA ILE A 68 -8.28 -6.49 3.57
C ILE A 68 -7.29 -6.22 4.70
N LEU A 69 -6.42 -5.22 4.51
CA LEU A 69 -5.45 -4.79 5.52
C LEU A 69 -5.18 -3.30 5.38
N LYS A 70 -4.88 -2.65 6.51
CA LYS A 70 -4.34 -1.30 6.56
C LYS A 70 -3.18 -1.27 7.53
N LEU A 71 -2.02 -0.81 7.06
CA LEU A 71 -0.79 -0.72 7.83
C LEU A 71 -0.32 0.73 7.85
N ASN A 72 -0.17 1.28 9.04
CA ASN A 72 0.27 2.67 9.22
C ASN A 72 1.80 2.76 9.31
N SER A 73 2.31 3.96 9.05
CA SER A 73 3.72 4.29 9.31
C SER A 73 3.81 5.55 10.15
N LYS A 74 4.95 5.75 10.79
CA LYS A 74 5.21 6.95 11.59
C LYS A 74 6.65 7.39 11.37
N ASP A 75 6.81 8.67 11.08
CA ASP A 75 8.11 9.33 10.98
C ASP A 75 8.73 9.61 12.35
N TRP A 76 10.04 9.87 12.36
CA TRP A 76 10.70 10.43 13.53
C TRP A 76 10.16 11.85 13.82
N PRO A 77 9.96 12.23 15.08
CA PRO A 77 9.43 13.55 15.42
C PRO A 77 10.46 14.69 15.24
N ASP A 78 11.75 14.36 15.19
CA ASP A 78 12.88 15.28 15.28
C ASP A 78 13.79 15.27 14.05
N ARG A 79 13.53 14.39 13.07
CA ARG A 79 14.29 14.27 11.83
C ARG A 79 13.44 13.68 10.71
N ILE A 80 13.83 13.95 9.46
CA ILE A 80 13.21 13.33 8.29
C ILE A 80 13.61 11.85 8.25
N GLY A 81 12.62 10.96 8.17
CA GLY A 81 12.84 9.52 8.13
C GLY A 81 11.68 8.75 8.74
N VAL A 82 11.38 7.57 8.19
CA VAL A 82 10.39 6.66 8.77
C VAL A 82 10.98 6.02 10.03
N ALA A 83 10.30 6.15 11.16
CA ALA A 83 10.71 5.57 12.44
C ALA A 83 10.18 4.15 12.63
N ARG A 84 8.96 3.90 12.16
CA ARG A 84 8.31 2.60 12.24
C ARG A 84 7.27 2.42 11.15
N VAL A 85 7.02 1.16 10.83
CA VAL A 85 5.90 0.69 10.04
C VAL A 85 5.17 -0.37 10.85
N GLU A 86 3.86 -0.48 10.65
CA GLU A 86 3.10 -1.59 11.21
C GLU A 86 3.34 -2.88 10.42
N GLU A 87 3.06 -3.98 11.09
CA GLU A 87 3.07 -5.32 10.51
C GLU A 87 1.76 -6.03 10.88
N PHE A 88 1.33 -6.90 9.99
CA PHE A 88 0.24 -7.84 10.22
C PHE A 88 0.81 -9.25 10.37
N LYS A 89 0.36 -10.02 11.36
CA LYS A 89 0.72 -11.42 11.61
C LYS A 89 -0.53 -12.20 11.99
N SER A 90 -0.77 -13.34 11.34
CA SER A 90 -1.87 -14.24 11.70
C SER A 90 -1.53 -15.71 11.43
N ILE A 91 -1.84 -16.59 12.39
CA ILE A 91 -1.73 -18.04 12.23
C ILE A 91 -2.82 -18.55 11.29
N GLU A 92 -4.06 -18.06 11.45
CA GLU A 92 -5.19 -18.44 10.60
C GLU A 92 -5.07 -17.84 9.18
N GLY A 93 -4.44 -16.66 9.09
CA GLY A 93 -4.28 -15.91 7.87
C GLY A 93 -5.53 -15.10 7.48
N MET A 94 -5.34 -14.11 6.60
CA MET A 94 -6.41 -13.27 6.04
C MET A 94 -6.70 -13.72 4.60
N PRO A 95 -7.93 -14.14 4.26
CA PRO A 95 -8.26 -14.60 2.91
C PRO A 95 -7.99 -13.56 1.82
N ILE A 96 -7.47 -14.01 0.68
CA ILE A 96 -7.34 -13.25 -0.56
C ILE A 96 -7.62 -14.18 -1.75
N LEU A 97 -8.48 -13.74 -2.67
CA LEU A 97 -9.11 -14.59 -3.68
C LEU A 97 -8.60 -14.25 -5.08
N HIS A 98 -8.29 -15.28 -5.88
CA HIS A 98 -7.62 -15.11 -7.17
C HIS A 98 -8.48 -14.41 -8.23
N ASN A 99 -9.81 -14.53 -8.12
CA ASN A 99 -10.77 -13.97 -9.06
C ASN A 99 -11.28 -12.57 -8.65
N HIS A 100 -10.67 -11.95 -7.64
CA HIS A 100 -11.02 -10.61 -7.17
C HIS A 100 -10.07 -9.55 -7.74
N ARG A 101 -10.50 -8.29 -7.69
CA ARG A 101 -9.69 -7.12 -8.04
C ARG A 101 -9.22 -6.39 -6.78
N TYR A 102 -8.00 -5.89 -6.82
CA TYR A 102 -7.35 -5.30 -5.67
C TYR A 102 -6.72 -3.95 -5.98
N GLU A 103 -6.80 -3.05 -5.01
CA GLU A 103 -6.20 -1.73 -5.05
C GLU A 103 -5.27 -1.53 -3.86
N LEU A 104 -4.12 -0.92 -4.12
CA LEU A 104 -3.26 -0.39 -3.09
C LEU A 104 -3.49 1.12 -2.99
N THR A 105 -4.04 1.56 -1.86
CA THR A 105 -4.20 2.98 -1.53
C THR A 105 -3.07 3.40 -0.60
N THR A 106 -2.34 4.46 -0.95
CA THR A 106 -1.31 5.05 -0.10
C THR A 106 -1.66 6.48 0.26
N GLU A 107 -1.59 6.79 1.55
CA GLU A 107 -1.79 8.13 2.07
C GLU A 107 -0.45 8.77 2.42
N TYR A 108 -0.22 9.98 1.92
CA TYR A 108 0.89 10.85 2.29
C TYR A 108 0.38 12.17 2.86
N ASP A 109 1.15 12.74 3.77
CA ASP A 109 0.95 14.07 4.33
C ASP A 109 2.31 14.77 4.43
N ASN A 110 2.73 15.34 3.30
CA ASN A 110 4.01 16.01 3.15
C ASN A 110 3.95 17.40 3.80
N THR A 111 4.48 17.49 5.02
CA THR A 111 4.52 18.73 5.80
C THR A 111 5.75 19.60 5.51
N SER A 112 6.57 19.24 4.53
CA SER A 112 7.69 20.07 4.09
C SER A 112 7.24 21.20 3.16
N ASP A 113 8.15 22.10 2.82
CA ASP A 113 7.95 23.22 1.90
C ASP A 113 8.26 22.88 0.43
N SER A 114 8.61 21.63 0.15
CA SER A 114 8.99 21.17 -1.18
C SER A 114 8.36 19.83 -1.53
N ASN A 115 8.38 19.50 -2.82
CA ASN A 115 7.94 18.19 -3.27
C ASN A 115 8.92 17.12 -2.78
N THR A 116 8.41 15.99 -2.30
CA THR A 116 9.22 14.86 -1.84
C THR A 116 9.11 13.68 -2.79
N ASP A 117 10.17 12.89 -2.88
CA ASP A 117 10.11 11.56 -3.47
C ASP A 117 9.31 10.61 -2.56
N ALA A 118 8.60 9.67 -3.17
CA ALA A 118 7.73 8.71 -2.51
C ALA A 118 7.83 7.34 -3.14
N MET A 119 7.71 6.31 -2.30
CA MET A 119 7.57 4.91 -2.68
C MET A 119 6.54 4.27 -1.75
N ALA A 120 5.79 3.28 -2.24
CA ALA A 120 5.04 2.38 -1.39
C ALA A 120 5.15 0.96 -1.93
N ILE A 121 5.66 0.08 -1.08
CA ILE A 121 5.71 -1.36 -1.33
C ILE A 121 4.96 -2.03 -0.19
N LEU A 122 3.99 -2.88 -0.54
CA LEU A 122 3.35 -3.80 0.39
C LEU A 122 3.96 -5.19 0.18
N TYR A 123 4.66 -5.71 1.19
CA TYR A 123 5.14 -7.08 1.20
C TYR A 123 4.04 -7.99 1.73
N LEU A 124 3.68 -9.01 0.97
CA LEU A 124 2.71 -10.04 1.35
C LEU A 124 3.38 -11.40 1.39
N TYR A 125 3.16 -12.13 2.48
CA TYR A 125 3.60 -13.50 2.64
C TYR A 125 2.35 -14.38 2.69
N LEU A 126 2.15 -15.11 1.60
CA LEU A 126 0.96 -15.90 1.34
C LEU A 126 1.20 -17.37 1.68
N LEU A 127 0.14 -18.08 2.04
CA LEU A 127 0.20 -19.53 2.15
C LEU A 127 0.45 -20.15 0.78
N GLU A 128 1.56 -20.88 0.66
CA GLU A 128 1.76 -21.74 -0.50
C GLU A 128 0.87 -22.98 -0.36
N LYS A 129 0.13 -23.30 -1.43
CA LYS A 129 -0.54 -24.60 -1.55
C LYS A 129 0.31 -25.44 -2.49
N HIS A 130 0.83 -26.55 -1.98
CA HIS A 130 1.41 -27.58 -2.85
C HIS A 130 0.31 -28.06 -3.82
N GLN A 131 0.54 -27.88 -5.11
CA GLN A 131 -0.22 -28.61 -6.12
C GLN A 131 0.23 -30.07 -6.05
N ALA A 132 -0.72 -30.97 -5.79
CA ALA A 132 -0.53 -32.41 -5.87
C ALA A 132 -0.53 -32.87 -7.33
#